data_AF-A0A958Q942-F1
#
_entry.id   AF-A0A958Q942-F1
#
_cell.length_a   1.000
_cell.length_b   1.000
_cell.length_c   1.000
_cell.angle_alpha   90.00
_cell.angle_beta   90.00
_cell.angle_gamma   90.00
#
_symmetry.space_group_name_H-M   'P 1'
#
loop_
_entity.id
_entity.type
_entity.pdbx_description
1 polymer ?
#
loop_
_entity_poly.entity_id
_entity_poly.type
_entity_poly.pdbx_seq_one_letter_code
_entity_poly.pdbx_strand_id
1 'polypeptide(L)'
;YYGEGTYARFFDRPGSLKLRERFIVFDLKALSRNPDLQRVFLKISMLWADTVMNDPSEIDTRKILVFDEAHDLIGKTASNTIETAFRLYRKRKGIVIAASQSGEDFYVGSGGQAIVQNSAHKIFLKQDPSKFHYTAEAFNLTEQQANVILRLKTIMGMESQFYFMSDIGEGALVLPLEPAFYWASTNNGDDNQLFNELIHQSDGDFLQAFAEAVRIAPQGARAMRVFENASLNSEYGGEDQLTASVVSNIMDDAVGN
;
A
#
# COMPACT_ATOMS: atom_id res chain seq x y z
N TYR A 1 12.08 6.40 32.28
CA TYR A 1 11.11 5.45 31.69
C TYR A 1 10.38 4.65 32.78
N TYR A 2 10.14 5.22 33.98
CA TYR A 2 9.49 4.58 35.12
C TYR A 2 8.89 5.70 36.02
N GLY A 3 7.78 5.45 36.72
CA GLY A 3 7.10 6.42 37.59
C GLY A 3 6.18 7.38 36.82
N GLU A 4 6.23 8.69 37.07
CA GLU A 4 5.35 9.68 36.42
C GLU A 4 5.94 10.30 35.13
N GLY A 5 7.02 9.73 34.59
CA GLY A 5 7.63 10.25 33.36
C GLY A 5 6.74 10.12 32.12
N THR A 6 6.96 10.97 31.11
CA THR A 6 6.16 11.08 29.88
C THR A 6 5.90 9.74 29.14
N TYR A 7 6.79 8.77 29.30
CA TYR A 7 6.70 7.44 28.66
C TYR A 7 6.20 6.32 29.57
N ALA A 8 5.92 6.59 30.85
CA ALA A 8 5.48 5.58 31.80
C ALA A 8 4.17 4.90 31.36
N ARG A 9 3.27 5.64 30.70
CA ARG A 9 2.03 5.07 30.14
C ARG A 9 2.27 3.93 29.13
N PHE A 10 3.42 3.91 28.45
CA PHE A 10 3.75 2.87 27.46
C PHE A 10 4.52 1.69 28.05
N PHE A 11 5.41 1.93 29.02
CA PHE A 11 6.37 0.91 29.49
C PHE A 11 6.18 0.52 30.97
N ASP A 12 5.50 1.33 31.76
CA ASP A 12 5.28 1.12 33.20
C ASP A 12 3.85 0.61 33.45
N ARG A 13 3.54 -0.53 32.81
CA ARG A 13 2.27 -1.25 32.98
C ARG A 13 2.54 -2.75 33.08
N PRO A 14 1.85 -3.48 33.98
CA PRO A 14 1.90 -4.94 33.98
C PRO A 14 1.23 -5.47 32.71
N GLY A 15 2.04 -5.89 31.74
CA GLY A 15 1.57 -6.50 30.50
C GLY A 15 2.74 -7.04 29.69
N SER A 16 2.59 -8.26 29.16
CA SER A 16 3.48 -8.78 28.12
C SER A 16 2.73 -8.82 26.80
N LEU A 17 3.44 -8.52 25.70
CA LEU A 17 2.90 -8.56 24.35
C LEU A 17 2.64 -10.03 23.97
N LYS A 18 1.42 -10.53 24.21
CA LYS A 18 0.98 -11.88 23.86
C LYS A 18 0.14 -11.85 22.59
N LEU A 19 0.82 -11.81 21.45
CA LEU A 19 0.17 -11.85 20.15
C LEU A 19 0.12 -13.30 19.65
N ARG A 20 -1.08 -13.82 19.39
CA ARG A 20 -1.32 -15.20 18.90
C ARG A 20 -2.11 -15.25 17.60
N GLU A 21 -2.55 -14.10 17.11
CA GLU A 21 -3.39 -14.03 15.92
C GLU A 21 -2.58 -14.26 14.64
N ARG A 22 -3.24 -14.79 13.61
CA ARG A 22 -2.61 -15.05 12.30
C ARG A 22 -2.45 -13.80 11.44
N PHE A 23 -3.12 -12.70 11.81
CA PHE A 23 -3.04 -11.42 11.15
C PHE A 23 -2.82 -10.33 12.19
N ILE A 24 -1.68 -9.68 12.13
CA ILE A 24 -1.23 -8.70 13.13
C ILE A 24 -0.73 -7.48 12.38
N VAL A 25 -1.26 -6.32 12.74
CA VAL A 25 -0.87 -5.02 12.19
C VAL A 25 -0.36 -4.14 13.32
N PHE A 26 0.85 -3.62 13.15
CA PHE A 26 1.41 -2.61 14.04
C PHE A 26 1.22 -1.23 13.43
N ASP A 27 0.15 -0.53 13.80
CA ASP A 27 -0.04 0.87 13.38
C ASP A 27 0.82 1.79 14.25
N LEU A 28 1.89 2.31 13.65
CA LEU A 28 2.82 3.24 14.29
C LEU A 28 2.58 4.69 13.91
N LYS A 29 1.58 4.99 13.06
CA LYS A 29 1.33 6.34 12.53
C LYS A 29 1.02 7.34 13.64
N ALA A 30 0.32 6.90 14.68
CA ALA A 30 0.02 7.72 15.86
C ALA A 30 1.28 8.17 16.63
N LEU A 31 2.41 7.48 16.46
CA LEU A 31 3.68 7.78 17.11
C LEU A 31 4.59 8.69 16.28
N SER A 32 4.20 9.07 15.06
CA SER A 32 4.98 9.95 14.16
C SER A 32 5.39 11.29 14.79
N ARG A 33 4.61 11.82 15.74
CA ARG A 33 4.93 13.03 16.50
C ARG A 33 6.08 12.84 17.51
N ASN A 34 6.48 11.60 17.77
CA ASN A 34 7.59 11.24 18.65
C ASN A 34 8.48 10.16 17.98
N PRO A 35 9.43 10.60 17.12
CA PRO A 35 10.25 9.68 16.32
C PRO A 35 11.06 8.68 17.15
N ASP A 36 11.54 9.07 18.33
CA ASP A 36 12.30 8.16 19.19
C ASP A 36 11.40 7.04 19.75
N LEU A 37 10.18 7.38 20.16
CA LEU A 37 9.21 6.39 20.61
C LEU A 37 8.77 5.48 19.46
N GLN A 38 8.51 6.04 18.27
CA GLN A 38 8.18 5.28 17.07
C GLN A 38 9.28 4.26 16.74
N ARG A 39 10.57 4.66 16.80
CA ARG A 39 11.72 3.78 16.59
C ARG A 39 11.80 2.64 17.61
N VAL A 40 11.48 2.90 18.88
CA VAL A 40 11.45 1.87 19.92
C VAL A 40 10.36 0.84 19.61
N PHE A 41 9.14 1.28 19.28
CA PHE A 41 8.04 0.37 18.93
C PHE A 41 8.33 -0.42 17.65
N LEU A 42 8.90 0.22 16.64
CA LEU A 42 9.37 -0.46 15.43
C LEU A 42 10.37 -1.57 15.78
N LYS A 43 11.35 -1.30 16.64
CA LYS A 43 12.33 -2.30 17.08
C LYS A 43 11.66 -3.45 17.84
N ILE A 44 10.69 -3.16 18.71
CA ILE A 44 9.92 -4.18 19.43
C ILE A 44 9.15 -5.07 18.43
N SER A 45 8.48 -4.48 17.45
CA SER A 45 7.76 -5.22 16.40
C SER A 45 8.70 -6.12 15.60
N MET A 46 9.90 -5.64 15.27
CA MET A 46 10.90 -6.45 14.56
C MET A 46 11.46 -7.60 15.42
N LEU A 47 11.71 -7.36 16.71
CA LEU A 47 12.15 -8.42 17.63
C LEU A 47 11.07 -9.49 17.81
N TRP A 48 9.80 -9.08 17.87
CA TRP A 48 8.67 -10.00 17.88
C TRP A 48 8.58 -10.81 16.58
N ALA A 49 8.69 -10.16 15.42
CA ALA A 49 8.70 -10.83 14.13
C ALA A 49 9.86 -11.84 14.01
N ASP A 50 11.05 -11.48 14.52
CA ASP A 50 12.19 -12.39 14.57
C ASP A 50 11.91 -13.60 15.47
N THR A 51 11.30 -13.38 16.64
CA THR A 51 10.90 -14.47 17.55
C THR A 51 9.96 -15.45 16.85
N VAL A 52 8.94 -14.95 16.16
CA VAL A 52 7.98 -15.79 15.41
C VAL A 52 8.64 -16.50 14.22
N MET A 53 9.56 -15.84 13.52
CA MET A 53 10.31 -16.45 12.41
C MET A 53 11.26 -17.56 12.87
N ASN A 54 11.74 -17.51 14.11
CA ASN A 54 12.65 -18.50 14.69
C ASN A 54 11.95 -19.53 15.59
N ASP A 55 10.63 -19.41 15.82
CA ASP A 55 9.88 -20.34 16.66
C ASP A 55 9.87 -21.74 16.02
N PRO A 56 10.40 -22.77 16.71
CA PRO A 56 10.43 -24.14 16.19
C PRO A 56 9.04 -24.69 15.87
N SER A 57 7.99 -24.25 16.59
CA SER A 57 6.61 -24.70 16.34
C SER A 57 6.01 -24.09 15.07
N GLU A 58 6.54 -22.97 14.61
CA GLU A 58 6.06 -22.25 13.43
C GLU A 58 6.99 -22.39 12.23
N ILE A 59 8.16 -23.03 12.36
CA ILE A 59 9.21 -23.02 11.31
C ILE A 59 8.72 -23.50 9.94
N ASP A 60 7.73 -24.39 9.91
CA ASP A 60 7.13 -24.95 8.71
C ASP A 60 5.92 -24.18 8.16
N THR A 61 5.43 -23.19 8.91
CA THR A 61 4.32 -22.31 8.53
C THR A 61 4.79 -21.21 7.58
N ARG A 62 4.04 -20.97 6.50
CA ARG A 62 4.27 -19.80 5.62
C ARG A 62 3.91 -18.52 6.35
N LYS A 63 4.80 -17.52 6.31
CA LYS A 63 4.63 -16.24 7.00
C LYS A 63 4.90 -15.11 6.04
N ILE A 64 4.15 -14.03 6.14
CA ILE A 64 4.38 -12.81 5.36
C ILE A 64 4.66 -11.69 6.35
N LEU A 65 5.82 -11.05 6.22
CA LEU A 65 6.19 -9.85 6.93
C LEU A 65 6.17 -8.68 5.94
N VAL A 66 5.29 -7.72 6.18
CA VAL A 66 5.15 -6.53 5.34
C VAL A 66 5.64 -5.31 6.09
N PHE A 67 6.52 -4.56 5.45
CA PHE A 67 6.97 -3.25 5.87
C PHE A 67 6.35 -2.22 4.94
N ASP A 68 5.32 -1.56 5.44
CA ASP A 68 4.75 -0.37 4.78
C ASP A 68 5.57 0.84 5.21
N GLU A 69 5.99 1.67 4.25
CA GLU A 69 6.93 2.78 4.42
C GLU A 69 8.32 2.39 4.96
N ALA A 70 9.10 1.71 4.12
CA ALA A 70 10.44 1.24 4.47
C ALA A 70 11.44 2.36 4.85
N HIS A 71 11.16 3.64 4.60
CA HIS A 71 12.06 4.75 4.97
C HIS A 71 12.34 4.82 6.48
N ASP A 72 11.33 4.59 7.31
CA ASP A 72 11.44 4.59 8.78
C ASP A 72 12.35 3.45 9.28
N LEU A 73 12.44 2.40 8.48
CA LEU A 73 13.20 1.18 8.72
C LEU A 73 14.65 1.30 8.25
N ILE A 74 14.87 1.91 7.08
CA ILE A 74 16.17 1.94 6.38
C ILE A 74 17.20 2.88 7.07
N GLY A 75 16.77 3.70 8.03
CA GLY A 75 17.66 4.48 8.91
C GLY A 75 18.58 3.64 9.83
N LYS A 76 19.58 4.31 10.45
CA LYS A 76 20.67 3.69 11.25
C LYS A 76 20.22 2.76 12.39
N THR A 77 18.97 2.82 12.86
CA THR A 77 18.51 2.12 14.07
C THR A 77 18.10 0.66 13.82
N ALA A 78 17.68 0.31 12.59
CA ALA A 78 17.11 -1.01 12.27
C ALA A 78 17.74 -1.72 11.05
N SER A 79 18.71 -1.10 10.37
CA SER A 79 19.35 -1.62 9.15
C SER A 79 19.81 -3.08 9.26
N ASN A 80 20.47 -3.45 10.36
CA ASN A 80 20.98 -4.81 10.57
C ASN A 80 19.84 -5.84 10.66
N THR A 81 18.70 -5.45 11.22
CA THR A 81 17.54 -6.35 11.35
C THR A 81 16.82 -6.51 10.01
N ILE A 82 16.80 -5.48 9.16
CA ILE A 82 16.27 -5.56 7.78
C ILE A 82 17.14 -6.47 6.92
N GLU A 83 18.45 -6.28 6.96
CA GLU A 83 19.39 -7.14 6.23
C GLU A 83 19.22 -8.60 6.64
N THR A 84 19.08 -8.85 7.95
CA THR A 84 18.82 -10.18 8.49
C THR A 84 17.48 -10.74 7.97
N ALA A 85 16.42 -9.93 8.00
CA ALA A 85 15.09 -10.35 7.55
C ALA A 85 15.09 -10.74 6.07
N PHE A 86 15.58 -9.84 5.20
CA PHE A 86 15.59 -10.06 3.75
C PHE A 86 16.55 -11.20 3.32
N ARG A 87 17.62 -11.45 4.08
CA ARG A 87 18.57 -12.54 3.80
C ARG A 87 18.10 -13.89 4.34
N LEU A 88 17.59 -13.94 5.58
CA LEU A 88 17.40 -15.20 6.31
C LEU A 88 15.96 -15.70 6.30
N TYR A 89 14.94 -14.83 6.34
CA TYR A 89 13.56 -15.29 6.54
C TYR A 89 13.02 -16.09 5.36
N ARG A 90 13.54 -15.87 4.15
CA ARG A 90 13.25 -16.71 2.98
C ARG A 90 13.55 -18.19 3.21
N LYS A 91 14.54 -18.53 4.05
CA LYS A 91 14.92 -19.92 4.37
C LYS A 91 13.94 -20.59 5.34
N ARG A 92 13.01 -19.84 5.94
CA ARG A 92 12.04 -20.29 6.95
C ARG A 92 10.60 -20.14 6.48
N LYS A 93 10.37 -20.34 5.17
CA LYS A 93 9.08 -20.13 4.49
C LYS A 93 8.49 -18.73 4.73
N GLY A 94 9.35 -17.76 5.05
CA GLY A 94 8.99 -16.36 5.22
C GLY A 94 9.07 -15.62 3.89
N ILE A 95 8.07 -14.79 3.63
CA ILE A 95 8.06 -13.79 2.57
C ILE A 95 8.22 -12.44 3.27
N VAL A 96 9.13 -11.62 2.77
CA VAL A 96 9.34 -10.27 3.28
C VAL A 96 9.03 -9.30 2.14
N ILE A 97 8.15 -8.35 2.40
CA ILE A 97 7.72 -7.31 1.46
C ILE A 97 8.09 -5.98 2.08
N ALA A 98 8.74 -5.11 1.30
CA ALA A 98 8.95 -3.71 1.66
C ALA A 98 8.34 -2.83 0.59
N ALA A 99 7.52 -1.87 1.00
CA ALA A 99 6.96 -0.84 0.14
C ALA A 99 7.51 0.52 0.56
N SER A 100 7.85 1.36 -0.42
CA SER A 100 8.19 2.77 -0.20
C SER A 100 7.74 3.61 -1.40
N GLN A 101 7.39 4.86 -1.13
CA GLN A 101 7.10 5.88 -2.14
C GLN A 101 8.35 6.58 -2.68
N SER A 102 9.50 6.44 -2.00
CA SER A 102 10.74 7.12 -2.35
C SER A 102 11.81 6.13 -2.83
N GLY A 103 12.26 6.29 -4.07
CA GLY A 103 13.41 5.56 -4.60
C GLY A 103 14.71 5.82 -3.83
N GLU A 104 14.83 7.01 -3.22
CA GLU A 104 16.00 7.41 -2.42
C GLU A 104 16.25 6.47 -1.24
N ASP A 105 15.19 5.91 -0.65
CA ASP A 105 15.29 5.00 0.48
C ASP A 105 16.09 3.75 0.12
N PHE A 106 15.93 3.26 -1.11
CA PHE A 106 16.66 2.10 -1.61
C PHE A 106 18.09 2.45 -2.03
N TYR A 107 18.36 3.72 -2.34
CA TYR A 107 19.66 4.21 -2.79
C TYR A 107 20.65 4.46 -1.64
N VAL A 108 20.26 5.24 -0.63
CA VAL A 108 21.19 5.91 0.30
C VAL A 108 21.64 5.02 1.48
N GLY A 109 20.98 3.87 1.73
CA GLY A 109 21.19 3.07 2.94
C GLY A 109 21.60 1.61 2.70
N SER A 110 22.40 1.05 3.62
CA SER A 110 22.74 -0.38 3.63
C SER A 110 21.52 -1.28 3.76
N GLY A 111 20.49 -0.85 4.49
CA GLY A 111 19.20 -1.52 4.55
C GLY A 111 18.48 -1.54 3.20
N GLY A 112 18.44 -0.40 2.50
CA GLY A 112 17.87 -0.27 1.16
C GLY A 112 18.56 -1.18 0.15
N GLN A 113 19.91 -1.16 0.12
CA GLN A 113 20.71 -2.05 -0.72
C GLN A 113 20.47 -3.53 -0.40
N ALA A 114 20.34 -3.90 0.88
CA ALA A 114 20.02 -5.26 1.27
C ALA A 114 18.63 -5.68 0.76
N ILE A 115 17.64 -4.79 0.79
CA ILE A 115 16.31 -5.05 0.20
C ILE A 115 16.45 -5.29 -1.30
N VAL A 116 17.07 -4.38 -2.04
CA VAL A 116 17.19 -4.48 -3.51
C VAL A 116 17.89 -5.77 -3.94
N GLN A 117 19.01 -6.10 -3.29
CA GLN A 117 19.86 -7.25 -3.65
C GLN A 117 19.21 -8.60 -3.29
N ASN A 118 18.43 -8.66 -2.21
CA ASN A 118 17.83 -9.93 -1.75
C ASN A 118 16.37 -10.11 -2.20
N SER A 119 15.76 -9.09 -2.84
CA SER A 119 14.40 -9.18 -3.37
C SER A 119 14.38 -9.88 -4.73
N ALA A 120 13.79 -11.08 -4.75
CA ALA A 120 13.57 -11.88 -5.97
C ALA A 120 12.53 -11.26 -6.92
N HIS A 121 11.56 -10.53 -6.35
CA HIS A 121 10.51 -9.86 -7.10
C HIS A 121 10.55 -8.36 -6.80
N LYS A 122 10.38 -7.55 -7.84
CA LYS A 122 10.30 -6.09 -7.73
C LYS A 122 9.07 -5.64 -8.51
N ILE A 123 8.26 -4.80 -7.88
CA ILE A 123 7.03 -4.25 -8.45
C ILE A 123 7.17 -2.73 -8.45
N PHE A 124 7.06 -2.12 -9.62
CA PHE A 124 7.07 -0.66 -9.77
C PHE A 124 5.69 -0.22 -10.20
N LEU A 125 5.06 0.62 -9.38
CA LEU A 125 3.85 1.35 -9.76
C LEU A 125 4.23 2.61 -10.54
N LYS A 126 3.24 3.36 -11.01
CA LYS A 126 3.45 4.69 -11.61
C LYS A 126 4.35 5.55 -10.72
N GLN A 127 5.40 6.12 -11.30
CA GLN A 127 6.40 6.94 -10.60
C GLN A 127 6.26 8.42 -10.99
N ASP A 128 6.69 9.31 -10.08
CA ASP A 128 6.88 10.74 -10.39
C ASP A 128 8.17 10.90 -11.21
N PRO A 129 8.11 11.42 -12.46
CA PRO A 129 9.29 11.60 -13.31
C PRO A 129 10.39 12.46 -12.66
N SER A 130 10.05 13.39 -11.77
CA SER A 130 11.02 14.28 -11.12
C SER A 130 11.97 13.56 -10.16
N LYS A 131 11.52 12.46 -9.55
CA LYS A 131 12.28 11.68 -8.56
C LYS A 131 12.69 10.30 -9.05
N PHE A 132 12.24 9.90 -10.23
CA PHE A 132 12.43 8.54 -10.74
C PHE A 132 13.90 8.14 -10.94
N HIS A 133 14.80 9.10 -11.13
CA HIS A 133 16.24 8.83 -11.27
C HIS A 133 16.82 8.07 -10.07
N TYR A 134 16.40 8.38 -8.83
CA TYR A 134 16.83 7.63 -7.65
C TYR A 134 16.35 6.17 -7.68
N THR A 135 15.13 5.93 -8.12
CA THR A 135 14.59 4.57 -8.30
C THR A 135 15.36 3.85 -9.41
N ALA A 136 15.60 4.50 -10.54
CA ALA A 136 16.32 3.90 -11.67
C ALA A 136 17.75 3.48 -11.27
N GLU A 137 18.46 4.35 -10.55
CA GLU A 137 19.81 4.06 -10.04
C GLU A 137 19.80 2.97 -8.97
N ALA A 138 18.92 3.06 -7.96
CA ALA A 138 18.85 2.10 -6.88
C ALA A 138 18.61 0.67 -7.37
N PHE A 139 17.81 0.51 -8.41
CA PHE A 139 17.43 -0.80 -8.97
C PHE A 139 18.23 -1.19 -10.22
N ASN A 140 19.19 -0.37 -10.66
CA ASN A 140 19.96 -0.55 -11.90
C ASN A 140 19.07 -0.80 -13.13
N LEU A 141 18.03 0.02 -13.30
CA LEU A 141 17.08 -0.12 -14.40
C LEU A 141 17.73 0.26 -15.73
N THR A 142 17.43 -0.51 -16.78
CA THR A 142 17.79 -0.13 -18.16
C THR A 142 16.94 1.05 -18.62
N GLU A 143 17.40 1.75 -19.66
CA GLU A 143 16.64 2.86 -20.26
C GLU A 143 15.27 2.38 -20.77
N GLN A 144 15.19 1.16 -21.30
CA GLN A 144 13.94 0.55 -21.76
C GLN A 144 12.98 0.29 -20.59
N GLN A 145 13.46 -0.31 -19.51
CA GLN A 145 12.66 -0.56 -18.29
C GLN A 145 12.16 0.76 -17.69
N ALA A 146 13.05 1.74 -17.56
CA ALA A 146 12.75 3.08 -17.09
C ALA A 146 11.63 3.74 -17.89
N ASN A 147 11.73 3.70 -19.23
CA ASN A 147 10.72 4.27 -20.13
C ASN A 147 9.35 3.57 -20.01
N VAL A 148 9.31 2.26 -19.78
CA VAL A 148 8.05 1.54 -19.57
C VAL A 148 7.42 1.94 -18.23
N ILE A 149 8.20 1.99 -17.15
CA ILE A 149 7.72 2.36 -15.81
C ILE A 149 7.13 3.77 -15.79
N LEU A 150 7.78 4.72 -16.45
CA LEU A 150 7.30 6.11 -16.54
C LEU A 150 5.99 6.26 -17.33
N ARG A 151 5.64 5.27 -18.17
CA ARG A 151 4.40 5.26 -18.97
C ARG A 151 3.24 4.54 -18.30
N LEU A 152 3.48 3.88 -17.16
CA LEU A 152 2.42 3.19 -16.42
C LEU A 152 1.28 4.15 -16.07
N LYS A 153 0.06 3.68 -16.27
CA LYS A 153 -1.17 4.42 -15.94
C LYS A 153 -1.87 3.82 -14.73
N THR A 154 -2.70 4.64 -14.10
CA THR A 154 -3.66 4.18 -13.10
C THR A 154 -4.93 4.95 -13.35
N ILE A 155 -6.02 4.21 -13.56
CA ILE A 155 -7.36 4.74 -13.72
C ILE A 155 -8.07 4.46 -12.40
N MET A 156 -8.31 5.52 -11.63
CA MET A 156 -8.90 5.42 -10.29
C MET A 156 -10.21 4.64 -10.33
N GLY A 157 -10.35 3.65 -9.44
CA GLY A 157 -11.54 2.80 -9.35
C GLY A 157 -11.68 1.75 -10.44
N MET A 158 -10.76 1.66 -11.41
CA MET A 158 -10.84 0.69 -12.52
C MET A 158 -9.61 -0.20 -12.65
N GLU A 159 -8.42 0.39 -12.77
CA GLU A 159 -7.20 -0.39 -12.99
C GLU A 159 -5.94 0.33 -12.52
N SER A 160 -4.92 -0.45 -12.17
CA SER A 160 -3.57 0.05 -11.93
C SER A 160 -2.56 -0.77 -12.72
N GLN A 161 -1.76 -0.09 -13.53
CA GLN A 161 -0.65 -0.71 -14.24
C GLN A 161 0.60 -0.72 -13.37
N PHE A 162 1.33 -1.83 -13.44
CA PHE A 162 2.59 -1.99 -12.72
C PHE A 162 3.61 -2.73 -13.58
N TYR A 163 4.89 -2.44 -13.36
CA TYR A 163 5.98 -3.18 -13.95
C TYR A 163 6.46 -4.23 -12.96
N PHE A 164 6.47 -5.49 -13.39
CA PHE A 164 6.93 -6.63 -12.61
C PHE A 164 8.29 -7.08 -13.11
N MET A 165 9.23 -7.29 -12.20
CA MET A 165 10.53 -7.92 -12.48
C MET A 165 10.72 -9.13 -11.58
N SER A 166 11.19 -10.22 -12.17
CA SER A 166 11.53 -11.47 -11.48
C SER A 166 12.71 -12.17 -12.17
N ASP A 167 13.17 -13.26 -11.57
CA ASP A 167 14.18 -14.15 -12.15
C ASP A 167 13.69 -14.92 -13.39
N ILE A 168 12.36 -15.10 -13.54
CA ILE A 168 11.75 -15.81 -14.67
C ILE A 168 11.29 -14.89 -15.80
N GLY A 169 11.33 -13.57 -15.61
CA GLY A 169 10.90 -12.60 -16.61
C GLY A 169 10.46 -11.27 -16.02
N GLU A 170 10.19 -10.32 -16.92
CA GLU A 170 9.73 -8.97 -16.59
C GLU A 170 8.71 -8.45 -17.60
N GLY A 171 7.86 -7.52 -17.17
CA GLY A 171 6.84 -6.93 -18.04
C GLY A 171 5.90 -5.97 -17.33
N ALA A 172 5.24 -5.12 -18.12
CA ALA A 172 4.13 -4.31 -17.65
C ALA A 172 2.86 -5.19 -17.59
N LEU A 173 2.15 -5.09 -16.48
CA LEU A 173 0.93 -5.83 -16.18
C LEU A 173 -0.16 -4.86 -15.73
N VAL A 174 -1.42 -5.26 -15.93
CA VAL A 174 -2.60 -4.51 -15.51
C VAL A 174 -3.28 -5.27 -14.37
N LEU A 175 -3.49 -4.59 -13.25
CA LEU A 175 -4.34 -5.09 -12.17
C LEU A 175 -5.73 -4.45 -12.32
N PRO A 176 -6.74 -5.19 -12.81
CA PRO A 176 -8.12 -4.71 -12.74
C PRO A 176 -8.53 -4.64 -11.26
N LEU A 177 -9.17 -3.54 -10.89
CA LEU A 177 -9.55 -3.28 -9.52
C LEU A 177 -10.97 -3.80 -9.26
N GLU A 178 -11.10 -4.77 -8.36
CA GLU A 178 -12.41 -5.16 -7.86
C GLU A 178 -12.98 -4.01 -7.01
N PRO A 179 -14.27 -3.66 -7.15
CA PRO A 179 -14.93 -2.65 -6.32
C PRO A 179 -14.72 -2.83 -4.81
N ALA A 180 -14.73 -4.07 -4.29
CA ALA A 180 -14.45 -4.33 -2.89
C ALA A 180 -13.01 -3.95 -2.50
N PHE A 181 -12.01 -4.26 -3.33
CA PHE A 181 -10.63 -3.86 -3.08
C PHE A 181 -10.43 -2.35 -3.18
N TYR A 182 -11.13 -1.68 -4.10
CA TYR A 182 -11.16 -0.23 -4.15
C TYR A 182 -11.65 0.37 -2.83
N TRP A 183 -12.85 -0.02 -2.37
CA TRP A 183 -13.44 0.52 -1.15
C TRP A 183 -12.66 0.16 0.11
N ALA A 184 -12.00 -1.00 0.14
CA ALA A 184 -11.15 -1.40 1.25
C ALA A 184 -9.85 -0.59 1.33
N SER A 185 -9.42 0.06 0.24
CA SER A 185 -8.11 0.73 0.15
C SER A 185 -8.16 2.24 -0.10
N THR A 186 -9.32 2.79 -0.47
CA THR A 186 -9.45 4.22 -0.76
C THR A 186 -9.18 5.09 0.46
N ASN A 187 -8.52 6.22 0.23
CA ASN A 187 -8.34 7.30 1.21
C ASN A 187 -8.96 8.63 0.74
N ASN A 188 -9.75 8.58 -0.35
CA ASN A 188 -10.35 9.75 -0.97
C ASN A 188 -11.39 10.40 -0.03
N GLY A 189 -11.37 11.74 0.04
CA GLY A 189 -12.31 12.49 0.89
C GLY A 189 -13.79 12.30 0.54
N ASP A 190 -14.14 12.25 -0.75
CA ASP A 190 -15.51 12.02 -1.22
C ASP A 190 -16.00 10.62 -0.85
N ASP A 191 -15.14 9.61 -0.99
CA ASP A 191 -15.45 8.24 -0.61
C ASP A 191 -15.64 8.11 0.89
N ASN A 192 -14.73 8.71 1.68
CA ASN A 192 -14.83 8.71 3.14
C ASN A 192 -16.12 9.38 3.62
N GLN A 193 -16.53 10.47 2.97
CA GLN A 193 -17.79 11.14 3.28
C GLN A 193 -18.99 10.21 3.00
N LEU A 194 -19.07 9.65 1.79
CA LEU A 194 -20.15 8.72 1.42
C LEU A 194 -20.18 7.53 2.37
N PHE A 195 -19.02 6.96 2.69
CA PHE A 195 -18.93 5.80 3.57
C PHE A 195 -19.44 6.10 4.98
N ASN A 196 -19.10 7.27 5.54
CA ASN A 196 -19.61 7.68 6.85
C ASN A 196 -21.14 7.84 6.84
N GLU A 197 -21.72 8.37 5.76
CA GLU A 197 -23.18 8.47 5.60
C GLU A 197 -23.83 7.08 5.59
N LEU A 198 -23.25 6.11 4.87
CA LEU A 198 -23.72 4.72 4.82
C LEU A 198 -23.61 4.00 6.17
N ILE A 199 -22.54 4.26 6.93
CA ILE A 199 -22.37 3.74 8.30
C ILE A 199 -23.48 4.27 9.21
N HIS A 200 -23.81 5.56 9.13
CA HIS A 200 -24.92 6.14 9.89
C HIS A 200 -26.29 5.54 9.50
N GLN A 201 -26.51 5.29 8.20
CA GLN A 201 -27.74 4.67 7.71
C GLN A 201 -27.87 3.19 8.11
N SER A 202 -26.75 2.51 8.31
CA SER A 202 -26.68 1.09 8.70
C SER A 202 -26.59 0.89 10.22
N ASP A 203 -26.92 1.91 11.02
CA ASP A 203 -26.83 1.87 12.49
C ASP A 203 -25.45 1.42 13.02
N GLY A 204 -24.38 1.79 12.30
CA GLY A 204 -23.01 1.42 12.65
C GLY A 204 -22.53 0.06 12.11
N ASP A 205 -23.35 -0.69 11.37
CA ASP A 205 -22.90 -1.93 10.73
C ASP A 205 -21.94 -1.65 9.57
N PHE A 206 -20.66 -1.92 9.82
CA PHE A 206 -19.58 -1.73 8.86
C PHE A 206 -19.71 -2.64 7.63
N LEU A 207 -20.06 -3.90 7.80
CA LEU A 207 -20.12 -4.85 6.68
C LEU A 207 -21.29 -4.52 5.76
N GLN A 208 -22.41 -4.10 6.34
CA GLN A 208 -23.56 -3.63 5.57
C GLN A 208 -23.23 -2.35 4.80
N ALA A 209 -22.65 -1.34 5.46
CA ALA A 209 -22.25 -0.10 4.81
C ALA A 209 -21.21 -0.34 3.70
N PHE A 210 -20.26 -1.26 3.92
CA PHE A 210 -19.25 -1.67 2.95
C PHE A 210 -19.86 -2.35 1.72
N ALA A 211 -20.72 -3.35 1.94
CA ALA A 211 -21.42 -4.01 0.84
C ALA A 211 -22.25 -3.01 0.03
N GLU A 212 -22.89 -2.06 0.70
CA GLU A 212 -23.69 -1.02 0.04
C GLU A 212 -22.81 -0.07 -0.77
N ALA A 213 -21.71 0.44 -0.21
CA ALA A 213 -20.76 1.31 -0.92
C ALA A 213 -20.24 0.67 -2.20
N VAL A 214 -19.86 -0.61 -2.12
CA VAL A 214 -19.43 -1.43 -3.25
C VAL A 214 -20.53 -1.54 -4.31
N ARG A 215 -21.78 -1.69 -3.89
CA ARG A 215 -22.93 -1.85 -4.80
C ARG A 215 -23.31 -0.54 -5.50
N ILE A 216 -23.38 0.57 -4.77
CA ILE A 216 -23.91 1.84 -5.30
C ILE A 216 -22.83 2.64 -6.02
N ALA A 217 -21.58 2.58 -5.56
CA ALA A 217 -20.48 3.37 -6.07
C ALA A 217 -19.26 2.47 -6.36
N PRO A 218 -19.35 1.48 -7.27
CA PRO A 218 -18.29 0.48 -7.48
C PRO A 218 -16.93 1.07 -7.89
N GLN A 219 -16.91 2.28 -8.45
CA GLN A 219 -15.72 3.02 -8.87
C GLN A 219 -15.45 4.27 -7.99
N GLY A 220 -16.10 4.36 -6.83
CA GLY A 220 -16.02 5.48 -5.90
C GLY A 220 -17.11 6.53 -6.07
N ALA A 221 -17.25 7.36 -5.02
CA ALA A 221 -18.30 8.37 -4.88
C ALA A 221 -18.25 9.43 -5.98
N ARG A 222 -17.04 9.80 -6.43
CA ARG A 222 -16.89 10.79 -7.50
C ARG A 222 -17.40 10.28 -8.84
N ALA A 223 -17.13 9.02 -9.17
CA ALA A 223 -17.62 8.41 -10.40
C ALA A 223 -19.16 8.34 -10.38
N MET A 224 -19.75 7.89 -9.27
CA MET A 224 -21.21 7.89 -9.05
C MET A 224 -21.83 9.27 -9.33
N ARG A 225 -21.33 10.34 -8.72
CA ARG A 225 -21.87 11.71 -8.91
C ARG A 225 -21.78 12.18 -10.37
N VAL A 226 -20.74 11.78 -11.11
CA VAL A 226 -20.61 12.12 -12.54
C VAL A 226 -21.68 11.40 -13.36
N PHE A 227 -21.91 10.11 -13.09
CA PHE A 227 -22.98 9.35 -13.75
C PHE A 227 -24.36 9.93 -13.43
N GLU A 228 -24.66 10.24 -12.17
CA GLU A 228 -25.93 10.84 -11.77
C GLU A 228 -26.20 12.16 -12.50
N ASN A 229 -25.20 13.05 -12.56
CA ASN A 229 -25.32 14.32 -13.26
C ASN A 229 -25.48 14.14 -14.79
N ALA A 230 -24.81 13.16 -15.38
CA ALA A 230 -24.95 12.85 -16.81
C ALA A 230 -26.36 12.31 -17.14
N SER A 231 -26.89 11.42 -16.29
CA SER A 231 -28.25 10.89 -16.42
C SER A 231 -29.30 11.99 -16.28
N LEU A 232 -29.16 12.88 -15.29
CA LEU A 232 -30.07 14.02 -15.10
C LEU A 232 -30.06 15.00 -16.29
N ASN A 233 -28.87 15.29 -16.85
CA ASN A 233 -28.78 16.17 -18.02
C ASN A 233 -29.39 15.54 -19.29
N SER A 234 -29.35 14.21 -19.42
CA SER A 234 -29.98 13.49 -20.53
C SER A 234 -31.51 13.43 -20.45
N GLU A 235 -32.07 13.49 -19.24
CA GLU A 235 -33.53 13.50 -19.02
C GLU A 235 -34.15 14.91 -19.17
N TYR A 236 -33.36 15.98 -18.98
CA TYR A 236 -33.86 17.36 -18.99
C TYR A 236 -33.36 18.25 -20.14
N GLY A 237 -32.44 17.79 -21.00
CA GLY A 237 -31.85 18.59 -22.08
C GLY A 237 -31.87 17.92 -23.44
N GLY A 238 -32.84 18.27 -24.29
CA GLY A 238 -32.65 18.22 -25.74
C GLY A 238 -31.73 19.37 -26.16
N GLU A 239 -30.71 19.07 -26.96
CA GLU A 239 -29.63 19.97 -27.42
C GLU A 239 -28.41 20.09 -26.48
N ASP A 240 -27.56 19.05 -26.45
CA ASP A 240 -26.11 19.23 -26.60
C ASP A 240 -25.42 17.89 -26.90
N GLN A 241 -25.42 17.50 -28.17
CA GLN A 241 -24.72 16.29 -28.67
C GLN A 241 -23.18 16.36 -28.51
N LEU A 242 -22.61 17.50 -28.11
CA LEU A 242 -21.16 17.66 -27.94
C LEU A 242 -20.63 17.11 -26.60
N THR A 243 -21.41 17.11 -25.52
CA THR A 243 -20.93 16.62 -24.21
C THR A 243 -21.02 15.10 -24.11
N ALA A 244 -22.03 14.49 -24.73
CA ALA A 244 -22.17 13.04 -24.82
C ALA A 244 -21.02 12.38 -25.63
N SER A 245 -20.51 13.05 -26.68
CA SER A 245 -19.40 12.53 -27.49
C SER A 245 -18.05 12.58 -26.78
N VAL A 246 -17.84 13.51 -25.85
CA VAL A 246 -16.61 13.57 -25.04
C VAL A 246 -16.57 12.43 -24.01
N VAL A 247 -17.73 12.05 -23.44
CA VAL A 247 -17.82 10.94 -22.49
C VAL A 247 -17.71 9.58 -23.20
N SER A 248 -18.28 9.43 -24.40
CA SER A 248 -18.09 8.19 -25.18
C SER A 248 -16.64 8.03 -25.64
N ASN A 249 -15.96 9.11 -26.06
CA ASN A 249 -14.56 9.04 -26.48
C ASN A 249 -13.60 8.64 -25.34
N ILE A 250 -13.90 9.02 -24.08
CA ILE A 250 -13.12 8.57 -22.92
C ILE A 250 -13.31 7.07 -22.65
N MET A 251 -14.48 6.50 -23.00
CA MET A 251 -14.74 5.07 -22.88
C MET A 251 -14.23 4.24 -24.07
N ASP A 252 -14.29 4.77 -25.29
CA ASP A 252 -13.77 4.07 -26.47
C ASP A 252 -12.23 4.03 -26.49
N ASP A 253 -11.54 5.09 -26.01
CA ASP A 253 -10.07 5.08 -25.84
C ASP A 253 -9.60 4.17 -24.68
N ALA A 254 -10.52 3.70 -23.82
CA ALA A 254 -10.23 2.75 -22.74
C ALA A 254 -10.47 1.28 -23.15
N VAL A 255 -11.16 1.03 -24.27
CA VAL A 255 -11.50 -0.31 -24.77
C VAL A 255 -10.86 -0.59 -26.15
N GLY A 256 -10.29 0.42 -26.83
CA GLY A 256 -9.63 0.29 -28.13
C GLY A 256 -8.10 0.44 -28.09
N ASN A 257 -7.42 -0.65 -28.49
CA ASN A 257 -5.97 -0.92 -28.68
C ASN A 257 -5.18 -1.44 -27.47
#